data_AF-A0A383AWL8-F1
#
_entry.id   AF-A0A383AWL8-F1
#
_cell.length_a   1.000
_cell.length_b   1.000
_cell.length_c   1.000
_cell.angle_alpha   90.00
_cell.angle_beta   90.00
_cell.angle_gamma   90.00
#
_symmetry.space_group_name_H-M   'P 1'
#
loop_
_entity.id
_entity.type
_entity.pdbx_description
1 polymer ?
#
loop_
_entity_poly.entity_id
_entity_poly.type
_entity_poly.pdbx_seq_one_letter_code
_entity_poly.pdbx_strand_id
1 'polypeptide(L)' 'MDQRLNFLLKTKLDELSVFEKEYIKTNRHEYQNNRDIAYARVFACQKEIIKILKS' A
#
# COMPACT_ATOMS: atom_id res chain seq x y z
N MET A 1 -5.59 -19.98 -11.74
CA MET A 1 -5.38 -18.58 -11.31
C MET A 1 -4.94 -17.79 -12.52
N ASP A 2 -5.70 -16.75 -12.87
CA ASP A 2 -5.47 -15.92 -14.06
C ASP A 2 -4.10 -15.21 -13.95
N GLN A 3 -3.22 -15.39 -14.92
CA GLN A 3 -1.87 -14.79 -14.92
C GLN A 3 -1.92 -13.26 -14.78
N ARG A 4 -2.99 -12.63 -15.27
CA ARG A 4 -3.22 -11.19 -15.13
C ARG A 4 -3.50 -10.79 -13.69
N LEU A 5 -4.27 -11.61 -12.96
CA LEU A 5 -4.60 -11.37 -11.55
C LEU A 5 -3.34 -11.47 -10.69
N ASN A 6 -2.49 -12.47 -10.96
CA ASN A 6 -1.22 -12.64 -10.26
C ASN A 6 -0.25 -11.48 -10.53
N PHE A 7 -0.20 -10.98 -11.76
CA PHE A 7 0.59 -9.80 -12.10
C PHE A 7 0.08 -8.55 -11.35
N LEU A 8 -1.23 -8.31 -11.39
CA LEU A 8 -1.85 -7.17 -10.71
C LEU A 8 -1.63 -7.22 -9.19
N LEU A 9 -1.79 -8.40 -8.59
CA LEU A 9 -1.53 -8.62 -7.16
C LEU A 9 -0.07 -8.31 -6.81
N LYS A 10 0.88 -8.81 -7.62
CA LYS A 10 2.31 -8.54 -7.42
C LYS A 10 2.60 -7.04 -7.47
N THR A 11 2.09 -6.34 -8.48
CA THR A 11 2.27 -4.87 -8.62
C THR A 11 1.74 -4.14 -7.39
N LYS A 12 0.56 -4.51 -6.88
CA LYS A 12 0.00 -3.88 -5.68
C LYS A 12 0.78 -4.19 -4.39
N LEU A 13 1.32 -5.40 -4.26
CA LEU A 13 2.20 -5.74 -3.14
C LEU A 13 3.53 -4.97 -3.19
N ASP A 14 4.10 -4.75 -4.37
CA ASP A 14 5.28 -3.92 -4.55
C ASP A 14 5.00 -2.44 -4.21
N GLU A 15 3.85 -1.90 -4.65
CA GLU A 15 3.39 -0.55 -4.26
C GLU A 15 3.21 -0.43 -2.74
N LEU A 16 2.60 -1.42 -2.09
CA LEU A 16 2.41 -1.44 -0.64
C LEU A 16 3.75 -1.34 0.11
N SER A 17 4.76 -2.10 -0.33
CA SER A 17 6.10 -2.09 0.25
C SER A 17 6.76 -0.71 0.18
N VAL A 18 6.53 0.05 -0.90
CA VAL A 18 7.02 1.43 -1.02
C VAL A 18 6.29 2.35 -0.03
N PHE A 19 4.96 2.28 0.04
CA PHE A 19 4.18 3.12 0.93
C PHE A 19 4.47 2.85 2.41
N GLU A 20 4.68 1.60 2.80
CA GLU A 20 5.07 1.25 4.17
C GLU A 20 6.42 1.85 4.56
N LYS A 21 7.40 1.85 3.63
CA LYS A 21 8.69 2.52 3.86
C LYS A 21 8.54 4.03 4.00
N GLU A 22 7.69 4.67 3.20
CA GLU A 22 7.39 6.10 3.33
C GLU A 22 6.69 6.43 4.65
N TYR A 23 5.73 5.60 5.07
CA TYR A 23 5.06 5.73 6.36
C TYR A 23 6.02 5.59 7.54
N ILE A 24 6.94 4.62 7.50
CA ILE A 24 7.96 4.45 8.54
C ILE A 24 8.90 5.67 8.61
N LYS A 25 9.28 6.25 7.47
CA LYS A 25 10.11 7.46 7.43
C LYS A 25 9.37 8.68 7.98
N THR A 26 8.10 8.86 7.62
CA THR A 26 7.27 9.97 8.12
C THR A 26 6.93 9.82 9.59
N ASN A 27 6.89 8.61 10.15
CA ASN A 27 6.70 8.39 11.58
C ASN A 27 7.91 8.79 12.44
N ARG A 28 9.11 8.96 11.85
CA ARG A 28 10.33 9.37 12.55
C ARG A 28 10.51 10.88 12.69
N HIS A 29 9.86 11.65 11.84
CA HIS A 29 9.94 13.11 11.86
C HIS A 29 8.55 13.61 12.25
N GLU A 30 8.42 14.45 13.29
CA GLU A 30 7.17 14.90 13.95
C GLU A 30 6.08 15.55 13.05
N TYR A 31 6.16 15.42 11.74
CA TYR A 31 5.19 15.87 10.74
C TYR A 31 3.94 14.95 10.70
N GLN A 32 3.02 15.13 11.66
CA GLN A 32 1.76 14.38 11.76
C GLN A 32 0.95 14.37 10.45
N ASN A 33 0.82 15.50 9.74
CA ASN A 33 0.11 15.55 8.44
C ASN A 33 0.73 14.62 7.38
N ASN A 34 2.06 14.52 7.32
CA ASN A 34 2.74 13.65 6.35
C ASN A 34 2.54 12.17 6.70
N ARG A 35 2.41 11.86 7.99
CA ARG A 35 2.12 10.52 8.49
C ARG A 35 0.69 10.09 8.12
N ASP A 36 -0.30 10.96 8.29
CA ASP A 36 -1.70 10.65 7.95
C ASP A 36 -1.88 10.44 6.44
N ILE A 37 -1.24 11.26 5.61
CA ILE A 37 -1.24 11.09 4.15
C ILE A 37 -0.57 9.75 3.77
N ALA A 38 0.56 9.40 4.38
CA ALA A 38 1.24 8.13 4.12
C ALA A 38 0.39 6.94 4.57
N TYR A 39 -0.26 7.03 5.73
CA TYR A 39 -1.17 6.00 6.24
C TYR A 39 -2.37 5.80 5.31
N ALA A 40 -2.99 6.88 4.82
CA ALA A 40 -4.11 6.79 3.89
C ALA A 40 -3.74 6.06 2.59
N ARG A 41 -2.52 6.27 2.08
CA ARG A 41 -1.99 5.56 0.90
C ARG A 41 -1.80 4.06 1.15
N VAL A 42 -1.22 3.69 2.29
CA VAL A 42 -1.08 2.28 2.72
C VAL A 42 -2.46 1.62 2.79
N PHE A 43 -3.41 2.25 3.47
CA PHE A 43 -4.75 1.70 3.67
C PHE A 43 -5.53 1.54 2.36
N ALA A 44 -5.44 2.51 1.45
CA ALA A 44 -6.06 2.41 0.13
C ALA A 44 -5.46 1.24 -0.69
N CYS A 45 -4.13 1.07 -0.66
CA CYS A 45 -3.46 -0.02 -1.35
C CYS A 45 -3.87 -1.40 -0.79
N GLN A 46 -3.96 -1.53 0.55
CA GLN A 46 -4.44 -2.76 1.20
C GLN A 46 -5.88 -3.10 0.80
N LYS A 47 -6.77 -2.11 0.69
CA LYS A 47 -8.15 -2.34 0.22
C LYS A 47 -8.20 -2.88 -1.21
N GLU A 48 -7.38 -2.34 -2.11
CA GLU A 48 -7.29 -2.82 -3.49
C GLU A 48 -6.75 -4.26 -3.57
N ILE A 49 -5.73 -4.60 -2.77
CA ILE A 49 -5.21 -5.98 -2.66
C ILE A 49 -6.30 -6.93 -2.19
N ILE A 50 -7.04 -6.57 -1.13
CA ILE A 50 -8.15 -7.39 -0.61
C ILE A 50 -9.23 -7.58 -1.69
N LYS A 51 -9.54 -6.55 -2.48
CA LYS A 51 -10.50 -6.64 -3.59
C LYS A 51 -10.04 -7.62 -4.67
N ILE A 52 -8.76 -7.58 -5.03
CA ILE A 52 -8.15 -8.53 -5.98
C ILE A 52 -8.23 -9.96 -5.44
N LEU A 53 -7.92 -10.18 -4.15
CA LEU A 53 -7.93 -11.50 -3.52
C LEU A 53 -9.34 -12.09 -3.34
N LYS A 54 -10.36 -11.24 -3.28
CA LYS A 54 -11.78 -11.63 -3.17
C LYS A 54 -12.47 -11.83 -4.52
N SER A 55 -11.79 -11.50 -5.63
CA SER A 55 -12.28 -11.66 -7.00
C SER A 55 -11.91 -13.03 -7.55
#